data_AF-A0A925C492-F1
#
_entry.id   AF-A0A925C492-F1
#
_cell.length_a   1.000
_cell.length_b   1.000
_cell.length_c   1.000
_cell.angle_alpha   90.00
_cell.angle_beta   90.00
_cell.angle_gamma   90.00
#
_symmetry.space_group_name_H-M   'P 1'
#
loop_
_entity.id
_entity.type
_entity.pdbx_description
1 polymer ?
#
loop_
_entity_poly.entity_id
_entity_poly.type
_entity_poly.pdbx_seq_one_letter_code
_entity_poly.pdbx_strand_id
1 'polypeptide(L)'
;LYNPASRARPEGLRRALTHLRQWKADDTIVLFVRAAGTPNATVNVTHLAEAASLNADMRTLVLVGSSSTRLIERDGLTPWAYTPRSEAELP
;
A
#
# COMPACT_ATOMS: atom_id res chain seq x y z
N LEU A 1 -0.66 2.87 -7.53
CA LEU A 1 -1.26 2.12 -8.66
C LEU A 1 -2.71 2.55 -8.81
N TYR A 2 -3.03 3.20 -9.91
CA TYR A 2 -4.41 3.57 -10.27
C TYR A 2 -5.09 2.45 -11.04
N ASN A 3 -6.43 2.38 -10.96
CA ASN A 3 -7.25 1.38 -11.65
C ASN A 3 -6.79 -0.07 -11.42
N PRO A 4 -6.56 -0.51 -10.17
CA PRO A 4 -5.97 -1.81 -9.88
C PRO A 4 -6.88 -3.01 -10.24
N ALA A 5 -8.20 -2.80 -10.30
CA ALA A 5 -9.20 -3.85 -10.52
C ALA A 5 -9.73 -3.90 -11.97
N SER A 6 -8.83 -3.85 -12.95
CA SER A 6 -9.22 -3.86 -14.38
C SER A 6 -9.92 -5.16 -14.78
N ARG A 7 -11.18 -5.07 -15.24
CA ARG A 7 -11.94 -6.25 -15.75
C ARG A 7 -11.28 -6.92 -16.96
N ALA A 8 -10.62 -6.15 -17.83
CA ALA A 8 -9.93 -6.68 -19.00
C ALA A 8 -8.61 -7.39 -18.65
N ARG A 9 -8.06 -7.14 -17.45
CA ARG A 9 -6.78 -7.68 -16.98
C ARG A 9 -6.90 -8.04 -15.49
N PRO A 10 -7.68 -9.10 -15.14
CA PRO A 10 -7.99 -9.44 -13.76
C PRO A 10 -6.75 -9.72 -12.91
N GLU A 11 -5.70 -10.29 -13.53
CA GLU A 11 -4.42 -10.60 -12.87
C GLU A 11 -3.45 -9.39 -12.79
N GLY A 12 -3.85 -8.22 -13.28
CA GLY A 12 -2.97 -7.06 -13.45
C GLY A 12 -2.32 -6.60 -12.15
N LEU A 13 -3.11 -6.45 -11.09
CA LEU A 13 -2.59 -6.06 -9.77
C LEU A 13 -1.64 -7.11 -9.20
N ARG A 14 -2.04 -8.40 -9.21
CA ARG A 14 -1.21 -9.49 -8.67
C ARG A 14 0.15 -9.54 -9.38
N ARG A 15 0.16 -9.47 -10.71
CA ARG A 15 1.40 -9.45 -11.50
C ARG A 15 2.29 -8.24 -11.17
N ALA A 16 1.69 -7.06 -10.99
CA ALA A 16 2.44 -5.87 -10.60
C ALA A 16 3.08 -6.04 -9.21
N LEU A 17 2.35 -6.57 -8.23
CA LEU A 17 2.87 -6.84 -6.88
C LEU A 17 3.98 -7.91 -6.90
N THR A 18 3.79 -9.00 -7.65
CA THR A 18 4.84 -10.03 -7.84
C THR A 18 6.10 -9.45 -8.45
N HIS A 19 5.96 -8.56 -9.44
CA HIS A 19 7.13 -7.92 -10.04
C HIS A 19 7.82 -6.96 -9.06
N LEU A 20 7.07 -6.18 -8.28
CA LEU A 20 7.64 -5.27 -7.28
C LEU A 20 8.46 -6.00 -6.21
N ARG A 21 8.09 -7.23 -5.84
CA ARG A 21 8.87 -8.07 -4.89
C ARG A 21 10.26 -8.45 -5.39
N GLN A 22 10.54 -8.31 -6.68
CA GLN A 22 11.90 -8.51 -7.22
C GLN A 22 12.83 -7.34 -6.89
N TRP A 23 12.29 -6.19 -6.48
CA TRP A 23 13.02 -4.92 -6.32
C TRP A 23 12.87 -4.29 -4.93
N LYS A 24 11.90 -4.74 -4.14
CA LYS A 24 11.54 -4.16 -2.86
C LYS A 24 11.48 -5.25 -1.79
N ALA A 25 11.85 -4.87 -0.57
CA ALA A 25 11.78 -5.78 0.57
C ALA A 25 10.34 -6.22 0.84
N ASP A 26 10.18 -7.45 1.31
CA ASP A 26 8.88 -8.08 1.56
C ASP A 26 8.05 -7.34 2.62
N ASP A 27 8.72 -6.65 3.55
CA ASP A 27 8.13 -5.81 4.60
C ASP A 27 7.76 -4.38 4.12
N THR A 28 7.99 -4.04 2.86
CA THR A 28 7.58 -2.75 2.29
C THR A 28 6.09 -2.50 2.58
N ILE A 29 5.79 -1.35 3.19
CA ILE A 29 4.41 -0.96 3.49
C ILE A 29 3.62 -0.72 2.20
N VAL A 30 2.44 -1.33 2.10
CA VAL A 30 1.48 -1.14 1.02
C VAL A 30 0.13 -0.75 1.62
N LEU A 31 -0.51 0.29 1.06
CA LEU A 31 -1.82 0.75 1.49
C LEU A 31 -2.85 0.52 0.38
N PHE A 32 -4.01 0.02 0.75
CA PHE A 32 -5.20 -0.06 -0.09
C PHE A 32 -6.20 0.97 0.43
N VAL A 33 -6.32 2.09 -0.27
CA VAL A 33 -7.20 3.20 0.09
C VAL A 33 -8.42 3.14 -0.81
N ARG A 34 -9.57 2.75 -0.26
CA ARG A 34 -10.82 2.64 -1.01
C ARG A 34 -11.70 3.85 -0.77
N ALA A 35 -12.34 4.34 -1.84
CA ALA A 35 -13.34 5.41 -1.78
C ALA A 35 -12.87 6.67 -1.04
N ALA A 36 -11.60 7.04 -1.22
CA ALA A 36 -10.98 8.22 -0.61
C ALA A 36 -11.82 9.48 -0.84
N GLY A 37 -11.89 10.34 0.19
CA GLY A 37 -12.67 11.59 0.14
C GLY A 37 -14.19 11.40 0.28
N THR A 38 -14.66 10.20 0.64
CA THR A 38 -16.09 9.92 0.88
C THR A 38 -16.32 9.35 2.28
N PRO A 39 -17.57 9.36 2.81
CA PRO A 39 -17.89 8.73 4.09
C PRO A 39 -17.62 7.23 4.16
N ASN A 40 -17.51 6.56 3.00
CA ASN A 40 -17.23 5.14 2.88
C ASN A 40 -15.73 4.83 2.74
N ALA A 41 -14.86 5.80 3.05
CA ALA A 41 -13.42 5.64 2.93
C ALA A 41 -12.91 4.57 3.89
N THR A 42 -12.12 3.63 3.37
CA THR A 42 -11.42 2.63 4.20
C THR A 42 -9.95 2.56 3.79
N VAL A 43 -9.10 2.26 4.77
CA VAL A 43 -7.66 2.08 4.57
C VAL A 43 -7.27 0.73 5.16
N ASN A 44 -6.71 -0.14 4.31
CA ASN A 44 -6.02 -1.35 4.75
C ASN A 44 -4.53 -1.16 4.57
N VAL A 45 -3.77 -1.37 5.64
CA VAL A 45 -2.31 -1.32 5.66
C VAL A 45 -1.80 -2.76 5.70
N THR A 46 -0.81 -3.08 4.89
CA THR A 46 -0.19 -4.41 4.83
C THR A 46 1.28 -4.30 4.40
N HIS A 47 1.96 -5.43 4.35
CA HIS A 47 3.29 -5.57 3.78
C HIS A 47 3.20 -6.10 2.34
N LEU A 48 4.22 -5.83 1.53
CA LEU A 48 4.27 -6.22 0.12
C LEU A 48 4.16 -7.73 -0.08
N ALA A 49 4.71 -8.53 0.83
CA ALA A 49 4.57 -9.99 0.82
C ALA A 49 3.10 -10.44 0.83
N GLU A 50 2.26 -9.76 1.61
CA GLU A 50 0.85 -10.11 1.86
C GLU A 50 -0.13 -9.32 0.97
N ALA A 51 0.34 -8.29 0.27
CA ALA A 51 -0.51 -7.38 -0.51
C ALA A 51 -1.36 -8.07 -1.59
N ALA A 52 -0.91 -9.21 -2.13
CA ALA A 52 -1.67 -9.96 -3.12
C ALA A 52 -2.92 -10.65 -2.55
N SER A 53 -3.02 -10.81 -1.23
CA SER A 53 -4.20 -11.39 -0.56
C SER A 53 -5.36 -10.39 -0.41
N LEU A 54 -5.08 -9.09 -0.55
CA LEU A 54 -6.09 -8.04 -0.41
C LEU A 54 -6.87 -7.83 -1.71
N ASN A 55 -8.19 -7.68 -1.56
CA ASN A 55 -9.06 -7.32 -2.66
C ASN A 55 -9.00 -5.81 -2.92
N ALA A 56 -8.98 -5.43 -4.19
CA ALA A 56 -9.14 -4.07 -4.65
C ALA A 56 -10.32 -4.00 -5.62
N ASP A 57 -11.05 -2.89 -5.60
CA ASP A 57 -12.07 -2.57 -6.59
C ASP A 57 -11.68 -1.31 -7.40
N MET A 58 -12.55 -0.89 -8.31
CA MET A 58 -12.31 0.30 -9.14
C MET A 58 -12.29 1.62 -8.36
N ARG A 59 -12.68 1.61 -7.08
CA ARG A 59 -12.60 2.76 -6.17
C ARG A 59 -11.37 2.69 -5.26
N THR A 60 -10.44 1.77 -5.52
CA THR A 60 -9.25 1.55 -4.68
C THR A 60 -8.00 2.15 -5.32
N LEU A 61 -7.26 2.94 -4.54
CA LEU A 61 -5.91 3.38 -4.84
C LEU A 61 -4.93 2.52 -4.03
N VAL A 62 -3.96 1.89 -4.69
CA VAL A 62 -2.90 1.15 -4.02
C VAL A 62 -1.65 2.04 -3.93
N LEU A 63 -1.16 2.32 -2.73
CA LEU A 63 0.08 3.05 -2.51
C LEU A 63 1.17 2.07 -2.09
N VAL A 64 2.35 2.17 -2.69
CA VAL A 64 3.52 1.36 -2.35
C VAL A 64 4.56 2.27 -1.73
N GLY A 65 4.96 1.98 -0.50
CA GLY A 65 5.95 2.75 0.25
C GLY A 65 7.34 2.69 -0.37
N SER A 66 8.15 3.70 -0.03
CA SER A 66 9.60 3.66 -0.22
C SER A 66 10.27 2.76 0.82
N SER A 67 11.59 2.60 0.75
CA SER A 67 12.36 1.87 1.78
C SER A 67 12.36 2.55 3.14
N SER A 68 12.12 3.87 3.22
CA SER A 68 12.05 4.63 4.48
C SER A 68 10.62 4.89 4.96
N THR A 69 9.61 4.37 4.25
CA THR A 69 8.22 4.46 4.71
C THR A 69 8.06 3.63 5.97
N ARG A 70 7.47 4.21 7.01
CA ARG A 70 7.19 3.56 8.31
C ARG A 70 5.78 3.82 8.79
N LEU A 71 5.31 2.97 9.70
CA LEU A 71 4.06 3.17 10.43
C LEU A 71 4.31 3.95 11.71
N ILE A 72 3.41 4.87 12.02
CA ILE A 72 3.33 5.57 13.29
C ILE A 72 2.04 5.08 13.95
N GLU A 73 2.20 4.28 15.01
CA GLU A 73 1.11 3.67 15.75
C GLU A 73 0.20 4.71 16.41
N ARG A 74 -1.07 4.35 16.54
CA ARG A 74 -2.12 5.21 17.11
C ARG A 74 -3.08 4.36 17.93
N ASP A 75 -3.28 4.74 19.19
CA ASP A 75 -4.12 3.99 20.13
C ASP A 75 -5.54 3.78 19.59
N GLY A 76 -5.87 2.53 19.29
CA GLY A 76 -7.19 2.11 18.79
C GLY A 76 -7.56 2.64 17.40
N LEU A 77 -6.61 3.18 16.63
CA LEU A 77 -6.85 3.79 15.33
C LEU A 77 -5.93 3.19 14.25
N THR A 78 -6.29 3.33 12.98
CA THR A 78 -5.40 2.97 11.87
C THR A 78 -4.10 3.77 11.96
N PRO A 79 -2.92 3.11 11.88
CA PRO A 79 -1.63 3.80 11.97
C PRO A 79 -1.45 4.77 10.80
N TRP A 80 -0.63 5.80 11.01
CA TRP A 80 -0.22 6.65 9.90
C TRP A 80 0.93 6.01 9.13
N ALA A 81 0.85 5.99 7.81
CA ALA A 81 2.01 5.71 6.97
C ALA A 81 2.74 7.03 6.68
N TYR A 82 4.03 7.08 7.00
CA TYR A 82 4.85 8.27 6.84
C TYR A 82 6.16 7.92 6.15
N THR A 83 6.57 8.77 5.20
CA THR A 83 7.90 8.70 4.61
C THR A 83 8.64 9.98 4.99
N PRO A 84 9.74 9.89 5.74
CA PRO A 84 10.55 11.06 6.07
C PRO A 84 11.05 11.75 4.81
N ARG A 85 11.08 13.09 4.84
CA ARG A 85 11.68 13.89 3.76
C ARG A 85 13.21 13.69 3.68
N SER A 86 13.81 13.43 4.83
CA SER A 86 15.22 13.11 5.02
C SER A 86 15.35 12.32 6.32
N GLU A 87 16.21 11.33 6.36
CA GLU A 87 16.76 10.80 7.60
C GLU A 87 18.12 11.47 7.77
N ALA A 88 18.36 12.16 8.89
CA ALA A 88 19.75 12.38 9.27
C ALA A 88 20.34 10.97 9.46
N GLU A 89 21.53 10.70 8.89
CA GLU A 89 22.26 9.49 9.26
C GLU A 89 22.36 9.49 10.79
N LEU A 90 21.64 8.56 11.42
CA LEU A 90 21.81 8.33 12.84
C LEU A 90 23.23 7.76 12.99
N PRO A 91 24.08 8.38 13.82
CA PRO A 91 25.47 7.94 14.00
C PRO A 91 25.56 6.49 14.51
#